data_AF-A0A1Q7WZ14-F1
#
_entry.id   AF-A0A1Q7WZ14-F1
#
_cell.length_a   1.000
_cell.length_b   1.000
_cell.length_c   1.000
_cell.angle_alpha   90.00
_cell.angle_beta   90.00
_cell.angle_gamma   90.00
#
_symmetry.space_group_name_H-M   'P 1'
#
loop_
_entity.id
_entity.type
_entity.pdbx_description
1 polymer ?
#
loop_
_entity_poly.entity_id
_entity_poly.type
_entity_poly.pdbx_seq_one_letter_code
_entity_poly.pdbx_strand_id
1 'polypeptide(L)'
;MTRAVPERSRWRGEDVHVAEVVGELDRLHRELQKVGRAQALARTLNLIVAPASSRAAKAVDAALAGLGAHSPSRTLVLRRHGPERLDAEVVLESELPDAAGRVGVCHDRVTLTTNESRLEHAASLIAPLLLSDLPTVLWIPELDSPIPDGRLLERAQQVLVDSTADDGDALGRLRELTRTARVHDLAWGRLE
;
A
#
# COMPACT_ATOMS: atom_id res chain seq x y z
N MET A 1 -23.54 12.97 11.83
CA MET A 1 -22.36 13.71 11.36
C MET A 1 -22.15 13.33 9.90
N THR A 2 -22.26 14.28 8.98
CA THR A 2 -22.09 14.04 7.54
C THR A 2 -20.60 13.86 7.26
N ARG A 3 -20.18 12.66 6.84
CA ARG A 3 -18.77 12.39 6.49
C ARG A 3 -18.40 13.25 5.29
N ALA A 4 -17.45 14.18 5.46
CA ALA A 4 -16.91 14.94 4.33
C ALA A 4 -16.34 13.95 3.29
N VAL A 5 -16.67 14.17 2.02
CA VAL A 5 -16.13 13.36 0.92
C VAL A 5 -14.67 13.79 0.71
N PRO A 6 -13.69 12.87 0.72
CA PRO A 6 -12.30 13.24 0.55
C PRO A 6 -12.06 13.79 -0.87
N GLU A 7 -11.18 14.79 -0.98
CA GLU A 7 -10.68 15.25 -2.26
C GLU A 7 -9.73 14.18 -2.82
N ARG A 8 -9.90 13.83 -4.09
CA ARG A 8 -9.15 12.76 -4.75
C ARG A 8 -8.49 13.27 -6.03
N SER A 9 -7.17 13.26 -6.04
CA SER A 9 -6.35 13.46 -7.23
C SER A 9 -5.81 12.13 -7.72
N ARG A 10 -5.72 11.95 -9.04
CA ARG A 10 -5.34 10.67 -9.65
C ARG A 10 -4.49 10.86 -10.89
N TRP A 11 -3.51 9.97 -11.04
CA TRP A 11 -2.81 9.72 -12.30
C TRP A 11 -2.81 8.22 -12.63
N ARG A 12 -2.76 7.90 -13.92
CA ARG A 12 -2.62 6.55 -14.46
C ARG A 12 -1.65 6.58 -15.64
N GLY A 13 -0.81 5.56 -15.73
CA GLY A 13 0.07 5.33 -16.87
C GLY A 13 0.12 3.86 -17.23
N GLU A 14 0.22 3.58 -18.53
CA GLU A 14 0.46 2.24 -19.07
C GLU A 14 1.88 2.17 -19.62
N ASP A 15 2.55 1.03 -19.42
CA ASP A 15 3.95 0.81 -19.85
C ASP A 15 4.93 1.94 -19.44
N VAL A 16 4.87 2.31 -18.16
CA VAL A 16 5.67 3.40 -17.60
C VAL A 16 6.98 2.90 -16.99
N HIS A 17 7.91 3.84 -16.77
CA HIS A 17 9.06 3.61 -15.91
C HIS A 17 8.76 4.06 -14.47
N VAL A 18 9.39 3.42 -13.48
CA VAL A 18 9.20 3.78 -12.06
C VAL A 18 9.55 5.26 -11.78
N ALA A 19 10.54 5.81 -12.49
CA ALA A 19 10.93 7.22 -12.35
C ALA A 19 9.81 8.18 -12.77
N GLU A 20 8.97 7.78 -13.73
CA GLU A 20 7.80 8.56 -14.14
C GLU A 20 6.73 8.54 -13.05
N VAL A 21 6.50 7.38 -12.41
CA VAL A 21 5.58 7.25 -11.27
C VAL A 21 6.00 8.16 -10.11
N VAL A 22 7.31 8.22 -9.81
CA VAL A 22 7.87 9.14 -8.81
C VAL A 22 7.60 10.60 -9.19
N GLY A 23 7.88 10.97 -10.44
CA GLY A 23 7.67 12.33 -10.94
C GLY A 23 6.21 12.77 -10.88
N GLU A 24 5.27 11.87 -11.21
CA GLU A 24 3.84 12.15 -11.14
C GLU A 24 3.32 12.24 -9.70
N LEU A 25 3.83 11.41 -8.79
CA LEU A 25 3.54 11.53 -7.36
C LEU A 25 3.98 12.90 -6.83
N ASP A 26 5.21 13.33 -7.13
CA ASP A 26 5.74 14.65 -6.75
C ASP A 26 4.95 15.81 -7.41
N ARG A 27 4.46 15.63 -8.65
CA ARG A 27 3.60 16.61 -9.32
C ARG A 27 2.29 16.76 -8.56
N LEU A 28 1.61 15.65 -8.26
CA LEU A 28 0.32 15.66 -7.55
C LEU A 28 0.44 16.26 -6.15
N HIS A 29 1.51 15.96 -5.39
CA HIS A 29 1.75 16.60 -4.09
C HIS A 29 1.93 18.11 -4.20
N ARG A 30 2.68 18.59 -5.20
CA ARG A 30 2.86 20.04 -5.41
C ARG A 30 1.55 20.74 -5.79
N GLU A 31 0.71 20.09 -6.58
CA GLU A 31 -0.61 20.62 -6.94
C GLU A 31 -1.49 20.76 -5.70
N LEU A 32 -1.50 19.75 -4.82
CA LEU A 32 -2.25 19.77 -3.57
C LEU A 32 -1.82 20.92 -2.65
N GLN A 33 -0.52 21.16 -2.53
CA GLN A 33 0.02 22.26 -1.70
C GLN A 33 -0.33 23.65 -2.23
N LYS A 34 -0.50 23.82 -3.55
CA LYS A 34 -0.89 25.10 -4.16
C LYS A 34 -2.32 25.52 -3.85
N VAL A 35 -3.20 24.59 -3.47
CA VAL A 35 -4.63 24.87 -3.19
C VAL A 35 -4.80 25.70 -1.90
N GLY A 36 -3.73 26.02 -1.16
CA GLY A 36 -3.74 27.01 -0.07
C GLY A 36 -4.55 26.60 1.16
N ARG A 37 -5.00 25.34 1.23
CA ARG A 37 -5.59 24.73 2.42
C ARG A 37 -4.47 24.20 3.31
N ALA A 38 -4.57 24.39 4.62
CA ALA A 38 -3.65 23.77 5.56
C ALA A 38 -3.83 22.24 5.46
N GLN A 39 -2.92 21.57 4.75
CA GLN A 39 -2.92 20.13 4.57
C GLN A 39 -1.56 19.60 5.00
N ALA A 40 -1.57 18.56 5.83
CA ALA A 40 -0.37 17.85 6.25
C ALA A 40 -0.38 16.45 5.65
N LEU A 41 0.80 16.00 5.25
CA LEU A 41 1.01 14.59 4.93
C LEU A 41 0.96 13.80 6.24
N ALA A 42 0.23 12.68 6.26
CA ALA A 42 0.37 11.73 7.35
C ALA A 42 1.85 11.30 7.48
N ARG A 43 2.35 11.07 8.69
CA ARG A 43 3.70 10.52 8.95
C ARG A 43 3.62 9.31 9.87
N THR A 44 2.95 8.27 9.39
CA THR A 44 2.70 7.02 10.11
C THR A 44 3.64 5.92 9.63
N LEU A 45 3.41 5.40 8.42
CA LEU A 45 4.16 4.28 7.85
C LEU A 45 4.03 4.19 6.33
N ASN A 46 4.95 3.43 5.71
CA ASN A 46 4.79 2.83 4.39
C ASN A 46 4.10 1.46 4.55
N LEU A 47 3.00 1.22 3.83
CA LEU A 47 2.35 -0.08 3.74
C LEU A 47 2.62 -0.66 2.36
N ILE A 48 3.30 -1.78 2.27
CA ILE A 48 3.44 -2.56 1.04
C ILE A 48 2.39 -3.67 1.08
N VAL A 49 1.59 -3.82 0.04
CA VAL A 49 0.67 -4.95 -0.11
C VAL A 49 1.23 -5.90 -1.15
N ALA A 50 1.53 -7.13 -0.72
CA ALA A 50 2.05 -8.17 -1.59
C ALA A 50 1.02 -8.56 -2.66
N PRO A 51 1.46 -9.05 -3.84
CA PRO A 51 0.54 -9.52 -4.86
C PRO A 51 -0.31 -10.67 -4.36
N ALA A 52 -1.58 -10.66 -4.76
CA ALA A 52 -2.58 -11.63 -4.35
C ALA A 52 -3.45 -12.06 -5.53
N SER A 53 -4.22 -13.13 -5.37
CA SER A 53 -5.24 -13.52 -6.35
C SER A 53 -6.25 -12.40 -6.63
N SER A 54 -6.93 -12.46 -7.78
CA SER A 54 -7.99 -11.50 -8.13
C SER A 54 -9.16 -11.48 -7.13
N ARG A 55 -9.38 -12.61 -6.43
CA ARG A 55 -10.34 -12.73 -5.34
C ARG A 55 -9.88 -11.93 -4.12
N ALA A 56 -8.65 -12.15 -3.67
CA ALA A 56 -8.07 -11.45 -2.53
C ALA A 56 -7.88 -9.95 -2.80
N ALA A 57 -7.58 -9.54 -4.04
CA ALA A 57 -7.43 -8.15 -4.43
C ALA A 57 -8.67 -7.28 -4.14
N LYS A 58 -9.89 -7.83 -4.30
CA LYS A 58 -11.12 -7.13 -3.95
C LYS A 58 -11.26 -6.91 -2.44
N ALA A 59 -10.86 -7.89 -1.64
CA ALA A 59 -10.85 -7.77 -0.17
C ALA A 59 -9.81 -6.75 0.29
N VAL A 60 -8.63 -6.73 -0.35
CA VAL A 60 -7.60 -5.69 -0.15
C VAL A 60 -8.17 -4.30 -0.42
N ASP A 61 -8.80 -4.09 -1.58
CA ASP A 61 -9.35 -2.78 -1.94
C ASP A 61 -10.44 -2.32 -0.94
N ALA A 62 -11.29 -3.25 -0.49
CA ALA A 62 -12.31 -2.98 0.52
C ALA A 62 -11.70 -2.62 1.89
N ALA A 63 -10.69 -3.36 2.34
CA ALA A 63 -9.99 -3.09 3.58
C ALA A 63 -9.28 -1.72 3.55
N LEU A 64 -8.55 -1.43 2.46
CA LEU A 64 -7.87 -0.14 2.28
C LEU A 64 -8.85 1.04 2.20
N ALA A 65 -10.04 0.84 1.61
CA ALA A 65 -11.09 1.86 1.60
C ALA A 65 -11.73 2.08 2.99
N GLY A 66 -11.67 1.08 3.87
CA GLY A 66 -12.19 1.13 5.23
C GLY A 66 -11.30 1.88 6.23
N LEU A 67 -10.03 2.14 5.90
CA LEU A 67 -9.06 2.77 6.83
C LEU A 67 -9.36 4.24 7.14
N GLY A 68 -9.95 4.99 6.21
CA GLY A 68 -10.26 6.42 6.39
C GLY A 68 -9.05 7.20 6.90
N ALA A 69 -9.22 7.98 7.98
CA ALA A 69 -8.18 8.77 8.64
C ALA A 69 -6.99 7.95 9.17
N HIS A 70 -7.11 6.63 9.27
CA HIS A 70 -6.06 5.73 9.75
C HIS A 70 -5.23 5.16 8.59
N SER A 71 -5.44 5.67 7.38
CA SER A 71 -4.68 5.26 6.21
C SER A 71 -3.17 5.52 6.41
N PRO A 72 -2.29 4.64 5.92
CA PRO A 72 -0.86 4.87 5.90
C PRO A 72 -0.50 6.18 5.19
N SER A 73 0.67 6.74 5.52
CA SER A 73 1.25 7.83 4.74
C SER A 73 1.40 7.45 3.27
N ARG A 74 1.88 6.23 3.03
CA ARG A 74 2.04 5.70 1.69
C ARG A 74 1.66 4.23 1.64
N THR A 75 0.77 3.89 0.72
CA THR A 75 0.36 2.52 0.42
C THR A 75 0.87 2.14 -0.97
N LEU A 76 1.70 1.10 -1.06
CA LEU A 76 2.23 0.54 -2.30
C LEU A 76 1.57 -0.81 -2.54
N VAL A 77 0.68 -0.91 -3.52
CA VAL A 77 -0.04 -2.15 -3.85
C VAL A 77 0.61 -2.80 -5.06
N LEU A 78 1.12 -4.02 -4.91
CA LEU A 78 1.69 -4.78 -6.02
C LEU A 78 0.64 -5.72 -6.60
N ARG A 79 0.52 -5.77 -7.93
CA ARG A 79 -0.44 -6.63 -8.64
C ARG A 79 0.26 -7.37 -9.78
N ARG A 80 -0.15 -8.62 -10.00
CA ARG A 80 0.29 -9.46 -11.12
C ARG A 80 -0.58 -9.20 -12.35
N HIS A 81 0.02 -9.05 -13.53
CA HIS A 81 -0.66 -9.16 -14.83
C HIS A 81 0.20 -9.87 -15.87
N GLY A 82 -0.44 -10.39 -16.93
CA GLY A 82 0.25 -11.16 -17.98
C GLY A 82 1.22 -10.38 -18.88
N PRO A 83 0.93 -9.14 -19.31
CA PRO A 83 1.82 -8.39 -20.20
C PRO A 83 3.20 -8.08 -19.59
N GLU A 84 4.25 -8.04 -20.42
CA GLU A 84 5.60 -7.59 -20.01
C GLU A 84 5.71 -6.06 -20.01
N ARG A 85 5.00 -5.42 -19.08
CA ARG A 85 5.02 -3.96 -18.89
C ARG A 85 4.82 -3.60 -17.43
N LEU A 86 4.97 -2.33 -17.11
CA LEU A 86 4.59 -1.77 -15.81
C LEU A 86 3.46 -0.77 -16.02
N ASP A 87 2.28 -1.11 -15.53
CA ASP A 87 1.17 -0.16 -15.44
C ASP A 87 1.13 0.40 -14.02
N ALA A 88 0.82 1.68 -13.89
CA ALA A 88 0.82 2.36 -12.61
C ALA A 88 -0.40 3.26 -12.42
N GLU A 89 -0.84 3.34 -11.17
CA GLU A 89 -1.86 4.26 -10.72
C GLU A 89 -1.41 4.96 -9.45
N VAL A 90 -1.51 6.28 -9.42
CA VAL A 90 -1.27 7.10 -8.24
C VAL A 90 -2.58 7.76 -7.83
N VAL A 91 -2.94 7.63 -6.56
CA VAL A 91 -4.11 8.27 -5.96
C VAL A 91 -3.65 9.03 -4.72
N LEU A 92 -3.99 10.31 -4.64
CA LEU A 92 -3.89 11.10 -3.43
C LEU A 92 -5.29 11.28 -2.86
N GLU A 93 -5.49 10.85 -1.62
CA GLU A 93 -6.74 11.07 -0.88
C GLU A 93 -6.48 12.08 0.23
N SER A 94 -7.24 13.17 0.25
CA SER A 94 -7.08 14.24 1.24
C SER A 94 -8.39 14.46 1.98
N GLU A 95 -8.34 14.41 3.31
CA GLU A 95 -9.47 14.81 4.14
C GLU A 95 -9.59 16.33 4.11
N LEU A 96 -10.76 16.83 3.69
CA LEU A 96 -11.02 18.27 3.72
C LEU A 96 -11.25 18.73 5.16
N PRO A 97 -10.63 19.84 5.61
CA PRO A 97 -10.96 20.44 6.88
C PRO A 97 -12.45 20.82 6.90
N ASP A 98 -13.20 20.27 7.85
CA ASP A 98 -14.62 20.56 8.07
C ASP A 98 -14.85 21.91 8.79
N ALA A 99 -13.79 22.54 9.32
CA ALA A 99 -13.83 23.77 10.08
C ALA A 99 -12.54 24.61 9.91
N ALA A 100 -12.65 25.92 10.13
CA ALA A 100 -11.50 26.82 10.13
C ALA A 100 -10.48 26.40 11.20
N GLY A 101 -9.23 26.20 10.79
CA GLY A 101 -8.12 25.84 11.68
C GLY A 101 -7.80 24.35 11.81
N ARG A 102 -8.54 23.44 11.15
CA ARG A 102 -8.13 22.04 11.03
C ARG A 102 -7.23 21.81 9.81
N VAL A 103 -6.25 20.92 9.98
CA VAL A 103 -5.33 20.51 8.93
C VAL A 103 -5.85 19.22 8.30
N GLY A 104 -6.05 19.22 6.98
CA GLY A 104 -6.45 18.02 6.25
C GLY A 104 -5.30 17.02 6.18
N VAL A 105 -5.57 15.72 6.35
CA VAL A 105 -4.56 14.68 6.25
C VAL A 105 -4.60 14.07 4.85
N CYS A 106 -3.43 13.92 4.25
CA CYS A 106 -3.28 13.36 2.91
C CYS A 106 -2.59 11.99 2.97
N HIS A 107 -3.08 11.07 2.16
CA HIS A 107 -2.59 9.71 2.03
C HIS A 107 -2.29 9.37 0.57
N ASP A 108 -1.16 8.73 0.35
CA ASP A 108 -0.71 8.33 -0.98
C ASP A 108 -1.01 6.86 -1.21
N ARG A 109 -1.57 6.51 -2.36
CA ARG A 109 -1.66 5.13 -2.83
C ARG A 109 -1.07 5.02 -4.22
N VAL A 110 -0.08 4.14 -4.35
CA VAL A 110 0.52 3.76 -5.63
C VAL A 110 0.22 2.30 -5.87
N THR A 111 -0.45 2.00 -6.97
CA THR A 111 -0.67 0.62 -7.43
C THR A 111 0.26 0.37 -8.61
N LEU A 112 1.09 -0.66 -8.50
CA LEU A 112 1.98 -1.13 -9.57
C LEU A 112 1.46 -2.48 -10.05
N THR A 113 1.15 -2.59 -11.34
CA THR A 113 0.71 -3.83 -11.96
C THR A 113 1.75 -4.26 -12.98
N THR A 114 2.30 -5.46 -12.83
CA THR A 114 3.39 -5.92 -13.69
C THR A 114 3.48 -7.44 -13.76
N ASN A 115 4.39 -7.97 -14.58
CA ASN A 115 4.60 -9.41 -14.73
C ASN A 115 5.48 -10.01 -13.62
N GLU A 116 5.56 -11.33 -13.57
CA GLU A 116 6.28 -12.04 -12.50
C GLU A 116 7.78 -11.71 -12.49
N SER A 117 8.44 -11.61 -13.65
CA SER A 117 9.88 -11.31 -13.72
C SER A 117 10.24 -9.95 -13.11
N ARG A 118 9.37 -8.94 -13.24
CA ARG A 118 9.56 -7.65 -12.56
C ARG A 118 9.22 -7.72 -11.08
N LEU A 119 8.25 -8.56 -10.68
CA LEU A 119 7.89 -8.77 -9.28
C LEU A 119 8.97 -9.52 -8.49
N GLU A 120 9.77 -10.39 -9.12
CA GLU A 120 10.97 -11.01 -8.52
C GLU A 120 12.03 -9.98 -8.08
N HIS A 121 11.91 -8.75 -8.59
CA HIS A 121 12.71 -7.59 -8.23
C HIS A 121 11.89 -6.47 -7.58
N ALA A 122 10.74 -6.81 -6.99
CA ALA A 122 9.81 -5.84 -6.41
C ALA A 122 10.47 -4.92 -5.37
N ALA A 123 11.41 -5.40 -4.56
CA ALA A 123 12.09 -4.57 -3.56
C ALA A 123 12.89 -3.42 -4.19
N SER A 124 13.48 -3.64 -5.36
CA SER A 124 14.16 -2.59 -6.14
C SER A 124 13.15 -1.68 -6.83
N LEU A 125 12.06 -2.24 -7.35
CA LEU A 125 10.98 -1.49 -8.00
C LEU A 125 10.33 -0.48 -7.05
N ILE A 126 10.07 -0.85 -5.79
CA ILE A 126 9.41 0.03 -4.82
C ILE A 126 10.35 0.97 -4.08
N ALA A 127 11.66 0.68 -4.06
CA ALA A 127 12.65 1.45 -3.30
C ALA A 127 12.55 2.98 -3.48
N PRO A 128 12.45 3.55 -4.70
CA PRO A 128 12.34 5.00 -4.88
C PRO A 128 10.98 5.58 -4.46
N LEU A 129 9.97 4.73 -4.27
CA LEU A 129 8.63 5.13 -3.83
C LEU A 129 8.48 5.09 -2.31
N LEU A 130 9.43 4.54 -1.55
CA LEU A 130 9.34 4.50 -0.09
C LEU A 130 9.64 5.88 0.52
N LEU A 131 8.88 6.25 1.55
CA LEU A 131 9.23 7.37 2.42
C LEU A 131 10.32 6.91 3.40
N SER A 132 11.55 7.40 3.19
CA SER A 132 12.77 6.89 3.84
C SER A 132 12.79 7.02 5.37
N ASP A 133 12.03 7.95 5.92
CA ASP A 133 11.98 8.27 7.35
C ASP A 133 10.84 7.53 8.08
N LEU A 134 10.03 6.76 7.37
CA LEU A 134 8.87 6.07 7.93
C LEU A 134 9.09 4.56 8.01
N PRO A 135 8.56 3.90 9.07
CA PRO A 135 8.56 2.45 9.14
C PRO A 135 7.79 1.85 7.97
N THR A 136 8.25 0.70 7.50
CA THR A 136 7.68 -0.11 6.43
C THR A 136 7.03 -1.35 7.00
N VAL A 137 5.76 -1.54 6.65
CA VAL A 137 4.94 -2.70 6.98
C VAL A 137 4.63 -3.43 5.68
N LEU A 138 4.84 -4.74 5.65
CA LEU A 138 4.43 -5.59 4.54
C LEU A 138 3.15 -6.34 4.92
N TRP A 139 2.09 -6.20 4.13
CA TRP A 139 0.88 -6.98 4.27
C TRP A 139 0.83 -8.08 3.21
N ILE A 140 0.73 -9.33 3.68
CA ILE A 140 0.49 -10.52 2.87
C ILE A 140 -0.99 -10.87 3.03
N PRO A 141 -1.85 -10.48 2.07
CA PRO A 141 -3.30 -10.67 2.20
C PRO A 141 -3.75 -12.12 1.97
N GLU A 142 -2.88 -12.94 1.38
CA GLU A 142 -3.15 -14.32 1.00
C GLU A 142 -1.90 -15.12 1.39
N LEU A 143 -1.96 -15.80 2.54
CA LEU A 143 -0.81 -16.43 3.19
C LEU A 143 -0.20 -17.57 2.38
N ASP A 144 -1.03 -18.22 1.54
CA ASP A 144 -0.62 -19.27 0.64
C ASP A 144 0.07 -18.77 -0.64
N SER A 145 -0.06 -17.48 -0.95
CA SER A 145 0.58 -16.83 -2.09
C SER A 145 2.08 -16.63 -1.86
N PRO A 146 2.95 -17.06 -2.79
CA PRO A 146 4.38 -16.83 -2.66
C PRO A 146 4.70 -15.34 -2.75
N ILE A 147 5.58 -14.88 -1.87
CA ILE A 147 6.17 -13.54 -1.95
C ILE A 147 7.18 -13.57 -3.10
N PRO A 148 7.00 -12.75 -4.15
CA PRO A 148 7.83 -12.85 -5.35
C PRO A 148 9.28 -12.40 -5.12
N ASP A 149 9.50 -11.47 -4.18
CA ASP A 149 10.82 -10.98 -3.80
C ASP A 149 11.00 -11.07 -2.28
N GLY A 150 11.81 -12.03 -1.83
CA GLY A 150 12.11 -12.24 -0.40
C GLY A 150 12.73 -11.01 0.28
N ARG A 151 13.37 -10.11 -0.47
CA ARG A 151 13.91 -8.85 0.08
C ARG A 151 12.82 -7.90 0.57
N LEU A 152 11.56 -8.11 0.19
CA LEU A 152 10.43 -7.38 0.77
C LEU A 152 10.27 -7.71 2.27
N LEU A 153 10.49 -8.97 2.67
CA LEU A 153 10.48 -9.37 4.08
C LEU A 153 11.64 -8.70 4.84
N GLU A 154 12.83 -8.69 4.25
CA GLU A 154 14.02 -8.08 4.85
C GLU A 154 13.87 -6.56 5.06
N ARG A 155 13.13 -5.88 4.18
CA ARG A 155 12.86 -4.44 4.26
C ARG A 155 11.76 -4.09 5.26
N ALA A 156 10.84 -5.00 5.52
CA ALA A 156 9.69 -4.75 6.39
C ALA A 156 10.09 -4.85 7.87
N GLN A 157 9.73 -3.85 8.67
CA GLN A 157 9.89 -3.93 10.12
C GLN A 157 8.79 -4.79 10.76
N GLN A 158 7.60 -4.81 10.16
CA GLN A 158 6.46 -5.64 10.57
C GLN A 158 5.84 -6.29 9.34
N VAL A 159 5.41 -7.54 9.48
CA VAL A 159 4.63 -8.27 8.48
C VAL A 159 3.22 -8.48 9.02
N LEU A 160 2.21 -8.06 8.27
CA LEU A 160 0.81 -8.34 8.54
C LEU A 160 0.37 -9.52 7.69
N VAL A 161 -0.38 -10.45 8.27
CA VAL A 161 -1.05 -11.53 7.56
C VAL A 161 -2.51 -11.60 7.99
N ASP A 162 -3.33 -12.35 7.25
CA ASP A 162 -4.66 -12.76 7.70
C ASP A 162 -4.76 -14.29 7.64
N SER A 163 -4.66 -14.96 8.81
CA SER A 163 -4.69 -16.42 8.86
C SER A 163 -6.06 -17.02 8.58
N THR A 164 -7.15 -16.24 8.65
CA THR A 164 -8.49 -16.75 8.32
C THR A 164 -8.72 -16.94 6.83
N ALA A 165 -7.82 -16.38 6.00
CA ALA A 165 -7.87 -16.51 4.55
C ALA A 165 -7.20 -17.81 4.04
N ASP A 166 -6.54 -18.58 4.90
CA ASP A 166 -5.83 -19.82 4.54
C ASP A 166 -6.72 -21.07 4.70
N ASP A 167 -6.54 -22.07 3.83
CA ASP A 167 -7.37 -23.27 3.71
C ASP A 167 -6.73 -24.57 4.25
N GLY A 168 -5.59 -24.51 4.95
CA GLY A 168 -5.10 -25.72 5.63
C GLY A 168 -3.82 -25.68 6.47
N ASP A 169 -2.79 -24.91 6.09
CA ASP A 169 -1.46 -24.92 6.76
C ASP A 169 -0.99 -23.52 7.20
N ALA A 170 -1.95 -22.67 7.56
CA ALA A 170 -1.68 -21.31 8.04
C ALA A 170 -0.62 -21.28 9.15
N LEU A 171 -0.70 -22.22 10.09
CA LEU A 171 0.24 -22.33 11.21
C LEU A 171 1.66 -22.69 10.75
N GLY A 172 1.81 -23.62 9.80
CA GLY A 172 3.11 -23.97 9.23
C GLY A 172 3.75 -22.79 8.50
N ARG A 173 2.97 -22.08 7.68
CA ARG A 173 3.42 -20.88 6.96
C ARG A 173 3.78 -19.73 7.90
N LEU A 174 2.96 -19.49 8.92
CA LEU A 174 3.24 -18.52 9.99
C LEU A 174 4.54 -18.84 10.74
N ARG A 175 4.75 -20.12 11.07
CA ARG A 175 5.99 -20.58 11.72
C ARG A 175 7.21 -20.31 10.84
N GLU A 176 7.09 -20.43 9.53
CA GLU A 176 8.19 -20.09 8.62
C GLU A 176 8.43 -18.58 8.56
N LEU A 177 7.38 -17.78 8.35
CA LEU A 177 7.48 -16.32 8.26
C LEU A 177 8.06 -15.68 9.53
N THR A 178 7.72 -16.22 10.70
CA THR A 178 8.22 -15.73 12.00
C THR A 178 9.72 -15.97 12.20
N ARG A 179 10.37 -16.81 11.38
CA ARG A 179 11.84 -16.95 11.38
C ARG A 179 12.54 -15.79 10.68
N THR A 180 11.86 -15.12 9.77
CA THR A 180 12.44 -14.07 8.92
C THR A 180 11.94 -12.67 9.26
N ALA A 181 10.76 -12.54 9.89
CA ALA A 181 10.15 -11.25 10.17
C ALA A 181 9.28 -11.26 11.44
N ARG A 182 9.00 -10.06 11.96
CA ARG A 182 8.02 -9.88 13.04
C ARG A 182 6.62 -9.87 12.45
N VAL A 183 5.88 -10.97 12.66
CA VAL A 183 4.55 -11.20 12.07
C VAL A 183 3.45 -10.81 13.05
N HIS A 184 2.42 -10.13 12.55
CA HIS A 184 1.13 -9.90 13.22
C HIS A 184 0.02 -10.46 12.36
N ASP A 185 -0.97 -11.06 13.01
CA ASP A 185 -2.08 -11.69 12.32
C ASP A 185 -3.38 -10.90 12.60
N LEU A 186 -3.97 -10.39 11.52
CA LEU A 186 -5.19 -9.58 11.56
C LEU A 186 -6.42 -10.36 12.01
N ALA A 187 -6.38 -11.71 11.94
CA ALA A 187 -7.44 -12.58 12.42
C ALA A 187 -7.82 -12.27 13.88
N TRP A 188 -6.83 -12.00 14.72
CA TRP A 188 -7.00 -11.78 16.15
C TRP A 188 -7.64 -10.44 16.47
N GLY A 189 -7.42 -9.42 15.64
CA GLY A 189 -8.05 -8.10 15.81
C GLY A 189 -9.56 -8.09 15.58
N ARG A 190 -10.15 -9.18 15.08
CA ARG A 190 -11.61 -9.33 14.90
C ARG A 190 -12.30 -10.00 16.10
N LEU A 191 -11.53 -10.46 17.08
CA LEU A 191 -12.04 -11.11 18.29
C LEU A 191 -12.18 -10.14 19.47
N GLU A 192 -11.73 -8.90 19.30
CA GLU A 192 -11.91 -7.77 20.23
C GLU A 192 -13.19 -6.98 19.89
#